data_AF-A0A6L3X425-F1
#
_entry.id   AF-A0A6L3X425-F1
#
_cell.length_a   1.000
_cell.length_b   1.000
_cell.length_c   1.000
_cell.angle_alpha   90.00
_cell.angle_beta   90.00
_cell.angle_gamma   90.00
#
_symmetry.space_group_name_H-M   'P 1'
#
loop_
_entity.id
_entity.type
_entity.pdbx_description
1 polymer ?
#
loop_
_entity_poly.entity_id
_entity_poly.type
_entity_poly.pdbx_seq_one_letter_code
_entity_poly.pdbx_strand_id
1 'polypeptide(L)'
;GTGVASAELAVMAGADRVEGCLFGNGERTGNVCLVTLAMNLYSQGISPNLDFSDMNRVVETVETSNQLPVHPRHPWAGRLAYTAFSGSHQDAIKKGFDARKPGERWEMPYLPVDPQDIGCTYEAVIRVNSQSGKSGSAWLIEQNHGLKLPRALQQDFSQHVQQETDNHGKEMTQNALWQLFRARYGLVASPPLALQAYRSDGQQDGQRRPA
;
A
#
# COMPACT_ATOMS: atom_id res chain seq x y z
N GLY A 1 16.52 21.98 -1.90
CA GLY A 1 16.62 20.52 -1.78
C GLY A 1 16.74 19.99 -0.35
N THR A 2 17.19 20.80 0.62
CA THR A 2 17.48 20.34 1.99
C THR A 2 16.72 21.14 3.06
N GLY A 3 15.67 21.89 2.68
CA GLY A 3 14.97 22.79 3.60
C GLY A 3 14.38 22.09 4.83
N VAL A 4 13.90 20.85 4.68
CA VAL A 4 13.42 20.01 5.80
C VAL A 4 14.56 19.71 6.77
N ALA A 5 15.69 19.19 6.28
CA ALA A 5 16.85 18.89 7.10
C ALA A 5 17.40 20.14 7.82
N SER A 6 17.45 21.28 7.12
CA SER A 6 17.86 22.56 7.72
C SER A 6 16.94 22.99 8.86
N ALA A 7 15.62 22.84 8.70
CA ALA A 7 14.66 23.17 9.75
C ALA A 7 14.78 22.24 10.97
N GLU A 8 14.89 20.93 10.76
CA GLU A 8 15.07 19.95 11.85
C GLU A 8 16.37 20.19 12.63
N LEU A 9 17.48 20.44 11.93
CA LEU A 9 18.76 20.78 12.55
C LEU A 9 18.71 22.10 13.33
N ALA A 10 18.00 23.11 12.81
CA ALA A 10 17.84 24.39 13.50
C ALA A 10 17.02 24.25 14.80
N VAL A 11 15.95 23.44 14.79
CA VAL A 11 15.18 23.13 16.00
C VAL A 11 16.05 22.40 17.03
N MET A 12 16.85 21.42 16.60
CA MET A 12 17.82 20.75 17.49
C MET A 12 18.90 21.70 18.03
N ALA A 13 19.22 22.78 17.30
CA ALA A 13 20.13 23.83 17.72
C ALA A 13 19.49 24.89 18.64
N GLY A 14 18.20 24.77 18.96
CA GLY A 14 17.49 25.64 19.91
C GLY A 14 16.55 26.66 19.26
N ALA A 15 16.19 26.52 17.98
CA ALA A 15 15.14 27.35 17.40
C ALA A 15 13.74 26.97 17.93
N ASP A 16 12.96 27.95 18.37
CA ASP A 16 11.63 27.73 18.95
C ASP A 16 10.49 27.67 17.90
N ARG A 17 10.73 28.16 16.69
CA ARG A 17 9.69 28.30 15.66
C ARG A 17 10.23 28.11 14.24
N VAL A 18 9.44 27.42 13.42
CA VAL A 18 9.68 27.22 11.98
C VAL A 18 8.50 27.79 11.20
N GLU A 19 8.80 28.55 10.13
CA GLU A 19 7.80 28.99 9.15
C GLU A 19 7.93 28.17 7.87
N GLY A 20 6.79 27.87 7.22
CA GLY A 20 6.78 27.08 6.00
C GLY A 20 5.40 27.07 5.34
N CYS A 21 5.25 26.22 4.32
CA CYS A 21 3.98 26.01 3.64
C CYS A 21 3.60 24.52 3.59
N LEU A 22 2.31 24.23 3.48
CA LEU A 22 1.85 22.89 3.15
C LEU A 22 2.41 22.46 1.79
N PHE A 23 2.91 21.23 1.73
CA PHE A 23 3.56 20.62 0.55
C PHE A 23 4.71 21.45 -0.05
N GLY A 24 5.31 22.36 0.73
CA GLY A 24 6.48 23.13 0.31
C GLY A 24 6.21 24.14 -0.80
N ASN A 25 4.99 24.70 -0.89
CA ASN A 25 4.75 25.83 -1.80
C ASN A 25 5.57 27.07 -1.41
N GLY A 26 5.80 28.00 -2.35
CA GLY A 26 6.55 29.24 -2.12
C GLY A 26 7.40 29.62 -3.33
N GLU A 27 8.20 30.69 -3.21
CA GLU A 27 9.00 31.17 -4.32
C GLU A 27 10.06 30.15 -4.80
N ARG A 28 10.24 30.07 -6.12
CA ARG A 28 11.24 29.23 -6.81
C ARG A 28 11.11 27.74 -6.48
N THR A 29 11.84 27.29 -5.47
CA THR A 29 11.90 25.90 -5.03
C THR A 29 10.96 25.63 -3.85
N GLY A 30 10.26 26.65 -3.37
CA GLY A 30 9.32 26.53 -2.27
C GLY A 30 9.89 26.84 -0.89
N ASN A 31 8.99 27.03 0.08
CA ASN A 31 9.33 27.06 1.51
C ASN A 31 9.54 25.63 2.03
N VAL A 32 9.98 25.49 3.29
CA VAL A 32 9.99 24.18 3.95
C VAL A 32 8.58 23.60 4.05
N CYS A 33 8.46 22.28 3.84
CA CYS A 33 7.17 21.60 3.89
C CYS A 33 6.76 21.33 5.35
N LEU A 34 5.70 22.00 5.80
CA LEU A 34 5.15 21.81 7.15
C LEU A 34 4.57 20.42 7.36
N VAL A 35 3.97 19.82 6.33
CA VAL A 35 3.45 18.44 6.40
C VAL A 35 4.59 17.45 6.65
N THR A 36 5.71 17.61 5.93
CA THR A 36 6.88 16.73 6.12
C THR A 36 7.45 16.86 7.52
N LEU A 37 7.64 18.08 8.02
CA LEU A 37 8.16 18.28 9.38
C LEU A 37 7.25 17.66 10.45
N ALA A 38 5.94 17.90 10.34
CA ALA A 38 4.97 17.36 11.29
C ALA A 38 4.91 15.83 11.26
N MET A 39 4.88 15.23 10.07
CA MET A 39 4.83 13.78 9.94
C MET A 39 6.16 13.10 10.28
N ASN A 40 7.29 13.79 10.11
CA ASN A 40 8.58 13.31 10.61
C ASN A 40 8.55 13.19 12.14
N LEU A 41 8.03 14.18 12.86
CA LEU A 41 7.82 14.10 14.33
C LEU A 41 6.86 12.96 14.69
N TYR A 42 5.71 12.88 14.00
CA TYR A 42 4.70 11.85 14.23
C TYR A 42 5.29 10.44 14.08
N SER A 43 6.08 10.20 13.04
CA SER A 43 6.74 8.90 12.80
C SER A 43 7.70 8.47 13.90
N GLN A 44 8.19 9.42 14.71
CA GLN A 44 9.07 9.18 15.85
C GLN A 44 8.30 9.15 17.18
N GLY A 45 6.97 9.17 17.15
CA GLY A 45 6.12 9.17 18.35
C GLY A 45 6.01 10.51 19.05
N ILE A 46 6.38 11.61 18.39
CA ILE A 46 6.26 12.97 18.92
C ILE A 46 5.02 13.62 18.31
N SER A 47 4.08 14.08 19.15
CA SER A 47 2.91 14.81 18.66
C SER A 47 3.34 16.09 17.93
N PRO A 48 2.95 16.27 16.66
CA PRO A 48 3.20 17.54 15.95
C PRO A 48 2.22 18.64 16.34
N ASN A 49 1.20 18.34 17.16
CA ASN A 49 0.07 19.23 17.48
C ASN A 49 -0.66 19.76 16.24
N LEU A 50 -0.63 18.97 15.16
CA LEU A 50 -1.30 19.19 13.89
C LEU A 50 -2.00 17.90 13.50
N ASP A 51 -3.16 18.01 12.86
CA ASP A 51 -3.96 16.87 12.43
C ASP A 51 -3.78 16.61 10.94
N PHE A 52 -3.30 15.41 10.63
CA PHE A 52 -3.12 14.90 9.27
C PHE A 52 -3.82 13.54 9.07
N SER A 53 -4.82 13.21 9.90
CA SER A 53 -5.54 11.94 9.82
C SER A 53 -6.30 11.74 8.50
N ASP A 54 -6.56 12.82 7.76
CA ASP A 54 -7.13 12.80 6.42
C ASP A 54 -6.21 13.54 5.44
N MET A 55 -5.09 12.89 5.08
CA MET A 55 -4.09 13.48 4.20
C MET A 55 -4.66 13.78 2.81
N ASN A 56 -5.58 12.96 2.31
CA ASN A 56 -6.21 13.16 0.99
C ASN A 56 -6.97 14.49 0.93
N ARG A 57 -7.73 14.82 1.98
CA ARG A 57 -8.42 16.10 2.07
C ARG A 57 -7.46 17.29 2.15
N VAL A 58 -6.33 17.13 2.86
CA VAL A 58 -5.29 18.18 2.91
C VAL A 58 -4.69 18.40 1.52
N VAL A 59 -4.35 17.32 0.80
CA VAL A 59 -3.88 17.37 -0.59
C VAL A 59 -4.89 18.09 -1.48
N GLU A 60 -6.15 17.63 -1.49
CA GLU A 60 -7.21 18.22 -2.31
C GLU A 60 -7.39 19.72 -2.04
N THR A 61 -7.39 20.11 -0.77
CA THR A 61 -7.53 21.52 -0.36
C THR A 61 -6.36 22.36 -0.87
N VAL A 62 -5.12 21.86 -0.73
CA VAL A 62 -3.93 22.59 -1.15
C VAL A 62 -3.80 22.65 -2.67
N GLU A 63 -4.08 21.55 -3.38
CA GLU A 63 -4.07 21.53 -4.85
C GLU A 63 -5.13 22.49 -5.42
N THR A 64 -6.34 22.51 -4.83
CA THR A 64 -7.41 23.44 -5.21
C THR A 64 -7.02 24.89 -4.94
N SER A 65 -6.38 25.16 -3.79
CA SER A 65 -5.99 26.53 -3.43
C SER A 65 -4.82 27.06 -4.29
N ASN A 66 -3.83 26.20 -4.55
CA ASN A 66 -2.60 26.60 -5.22
C ASN A 66 -2.64 26.40 -6.74
N GLN A 67 -3.60 25.64 -7.26
CA GLN A 67 -3.66 25.21 -8.66
C GLN A 67 -2.37 24.50 -9.12
N LEU A 68 -1.72 23.81 -8.17
CA LEU A 68 -0.47 23.09 -8.37
C LEU A 68 -0.58 21.70 -7.74
N PRO A 69 -0.18 20.63 -8.46
CA PRO A 69 -0.28 19.28 -7.95
C PRO A 69 0.78 18.98 -6.88
N VAL A 70 0.44 18.15 -5.91
CA VAL A 70 1.40 17.50 -5.01
C VAL A 70 2.14 16.43 -5.79
N HIS A 71 3.47 16.48 -5.77
CA HIS A 71 4.27 15.52 -6.53
C HIS A 71 3.96 14.07 -6.10
N PRO A 72 3.85 13.09 -7.01
CA PRO A 72 3.51 11.70 -6.67
C PRO A 72 4.41 11.03 -5.63
N ARG A 73 5.64 11.53 -5.46
CA ARG A 73 6.63 11.05 -4.49
C ARG A 73 6.87 12.04 -3.33
N HIS A 74 6.03 13.06 -3.18
CA HIS A 74 6.15 13.99 -2.06
C HIS A 74 6.04 13.18 -0.76
N PRO A 75 6.94 13.37 0.22
CA PRO A 75 6.87 12.65 1.49
C PRO A 75 5.49 12.75 2.11
N TRP A 76 5.02 11.64 2.65
CA TRP A 76 3.75 11.49 3.35
C TRP A 76 2.45 11.61 2.54
N ALA A 77 2.42 12.43 1.49
CA ALA A 77 1.18 12.80 0.80
C ALA A 77 1.17 12.45 -0.70
N GLY A 78 2.33 12.13 -1.26
CA GLY A 78 2.42 11.70 -2.65
C GLY A 78 1.67 10.37 -2.85
N ARG A 79 0.92 10.25 -3.94
CA ARG A 79 0.15 9.04 -4.27
C ARG A 79 0.96 7.74 -4.36
N LEU A 80 2.29 7.81 -4.44
CA LEU A 80 3.22 6.68 -4.48
C LEU A 80 4.03 6.52 -3.17
N ALA A 81 3.81 7.36 -2.16
CA ALA A 81 4.61 7.42 -0.93
C ALA A 81 4.54 6.12 -0.12
N TYR A 82 3.44 5.38 -0.22
CA TYR A 82 3.21 4.13 0.50
C TYR A 82 3.08 2.93 -0.42
N THR A 83 3.37 3.08 -1.71
CA THR A 83 3.12 2.03 -2.69
C THR A 83 4.29 1.06 -2.81
N ALA A 84 4.01 -0.24 -2.70
CA ALA A 84 4.93 -1.33 -2.95
C ALA A 84 4.62 -2.00 -4.30
N PHE A 85 5.51 -1.80 -5.28
CA PHE A 85 5.42 -2.45 -6.60
C PHE A 85 6.13 -3.80 -6.65
N SER A 86 7.16 -3.98 -5.82
CA SER A 86 7.94 -5.23 -5.79
C SER A 86 7.18 -6.32 -5.05
N GLY A 87 7.09 -7.51 -5.66
CA GLY A 87 6.54 -8.69 -5.01
C GLY A 87 7.21 -9.08 -3.69
N SER A 88 8.53 -8.86 -3.55
CA SER A 88 9.23 -9.15 -2.30
C SER A 88 8.84 -8.18 -1.18
N HIS A 89 8.62 -6.90 -1.52
CA HIS A 89 8.15 -5.90 -0.55
C HIS A 89 6.71 -6.21 -0.14
N GLN A 90 5.84 -6.56 -1.09
CA GLN A 90 4.45 -6.95 -0.83
C GLN A 90 4.38 -8.18 0.09
N ASP A 91 5.22 -9.19 -0.13
CA ASP A 91 5.28 -10.38 0.73
C ASP A 91 5.75 -10.05 2.16
N ALA A 92 6.75 -9.18 2.31
CA ALA A 92 7.22 -8.74 3.62
C ALA A 92 6.15 -7.91 4.37
N ILE A 93 5.47 -7.00 3.68
CA ILE A 93 4.36 -6.22 4.24
C ILE A 93 3.23 -7.16 4.68
N LYS A 94 2.85 -8.13 3.83
CA LYS A 94 1.83 -9.13 4.18
C LYS A 94 2.20 -9.90 5.44
N LYS A 95 3.44 -10.39 5.55
CA LYS A 95 3.92 -11.09 6.75
C LYS A 95 3.91 -10.19 7.99
N GLY A 96 4.24 -8.90 7.83
CA GLY A 96 4.10 -7.92 8.90
C GLY A 96 2.67 -7.80 9.40
N PHE A 97 1.70 -7.70 8.49
CA PHE A 97 0.28 -7.67 8.85
C PHE A 97 -0.21 -8.98 9.49
N ASP A 98 0.21 -10.13 8.97
CA ASP A 98 -0.17 -11.44 9.50
C ASP A 98 0.37 -11.67 10.93
N ALA A 99 1.53 -11.08 11.27
CA ALA A 99 2.18 -11.23 12.57
C ALA A 99 1.71 -10.19 13.62
N ARG A 100 1.24 -9.03 13.17
CA ARG A 100 0.87 -7.91 14.04
C ARG A 100 -0.40 -8.20 14.84
N LYS A 101 -0.43 -7.76 16.11
CA LYS A 101 -1.66 -7.72 16.91
C LYS A 101 -2.18 -6.28 17.07
N PRO A 102 -3.51 -6.08 17.14
CA PRO A 102 -4.09 -4.77 17.42
C PRO A 102 -3.52 -4.16 18.71
N GLY A 103 -3.19 -2.87 18.67
CA GLY A 103 -2.64 -2.13 19.82
C GLY A 103 -1.12 -2.26 20.01
N GLU A 104 -0.43 -3.12 19.25
CA GLU A 104 1.04 -3.15 19.24
C GLU A 104 1.62 -1.95 18.49
N ARG A 105 2.85 -1.58 18.88
CA ARG A 105 3.65 -0.57 18.19
C ARG A 105 3.72 -0.88 16.69
N TRP A 106 3.70 0.15 15.87
CA TRP A 106 3.87 0.00 14.44
C TRP A 106 5.28 -0.51 14.11
N GLU A 107 5.38 -1.76 13.67
CA GLU A 107 6.61 -2.43 13.25
C GLU A 107 6.37 -3.11 11.89
N MET A 108 6.30 -2.31 10.83
CA MET A 108 6.00 -2.78 9.49
C MET A 108 7.19 -2.63 8.55
N PRO A 109 7.58 -3.68 7.80
CA PRO A 109 8.58 -3.55 6.75
C PRO A 109 8.13 -2.53 5.70
N TYR A 110 9.04 -1.63 5.31
CA TYR A 110 8.85 -0.64 4.23
C TYR A 110 7.77 0.44 4.44
N LEU A 111 6.97 0.38 5.50
CA LEU A 111 5.95 1.38 5.83
C LEU A 111 6.33 2.09 7.14
N PRO A 112 6.68 3.39 7.12
CA PRO A 112 7.17 4.09 8.30
C PRO A 112 6.09 4.37 9.35
N VAL A 113 4.82 4.44 8.94
CA VAL A 113 3.63 4.67 9.78
C VAL A 113 2.49 3.79 9.29
N ASP A 114 1.45 3.60 10.10
CA ASP A 114 0.23 2.94 9.62
C ASP A 114 -0.41 3.86 8.57
N PRO A 115 -0.62 3.41 7.32
CA PRO A 115 -1.32 4.21 6.31
C PRO A 115 -2.70 4.69 6.78
N GLN A 116 -3.36 3.93 7.65
CA GLN A 116 -4.66 4.34 8.20
C GLN A 116 -4.58 5.60 9.08
N ASP A 117 -3.45 5.84 9.75
CA ASP A 117 -3.23 7.00 10.63
C ASP A 117 -3.31 8.34 9.87
N ILE A 118 -3.26 8.30 8.54
CA ILE A 118 -3.25 9.45 7.63
C ILE A 118 -4.33 9.36 6.55
N GLY A 119 -5.30 8.45 6.70
CA GLY A 119 -6.40 8.28 5.75
C GLY A 119 -6.02 7.59 4.44
N CYS A 120 -4.89 6.88 4.42
CA CYS A 120 -4.45 6.05 3.31
C CYS A 120 -4.93 4.60 3.52
N THR A 121 -5.39 3.95 2.45
CA THR A 121 -5.91 2.59 2.53
C THR A 121 -4.82 1.57 2.18
N TYR A 122 -4.94 0.35 2.69
CA TYR A 122 -3.97 -0.71 2.40
C TYR A 122 -3.99 -1.13 0.92
N GLU A 123 -5.09 -0.94 0.20
CA GLU A 123 -5.13 -1.20 -1.24
C GLU A 123 -4.40 -0.13 -2.06
N ALA A 124 -4.16 1.06 -1.50
CA ALA A 124 -3.25 2.05 -2.08
C ALA A 124 -1.78 1.66 -1.92
N VAL A 125 -1.47 0.81 -0.92
CA VAL A 125 -0.14 0.25 -0.68
C VAL A 125 0.20 -0.84 -1.69
N ILE A 126 -0.72 -1.78 -1.94
CA ILE A 126 -0.45 -2.93 -2.83
C ILE A 126 -0.97 -2.66 -4.23
N ARG A 127 -0.06 -2.39 -5.18
CA ARG A 127 -0.36 -2.27 -6.61
C ARG A 127 0.05 -3.52 -7.36
N VAL A 128 -0.81 -3.98 -8.27
CA VAL A 128 -0.58 -5.18 -9.08
C VAL A 128 -0.13 -4.78 -10.49
N ASN A 129 1.07 -5.23 -10.86
CA ASN A 129 1.69 -5.07 -12.17
C ASN A 129 2.56 -6.30 -12.48
N SER A 130 3.32 -6.24 -13.58
CA SER A 130 4.24 -7.31 -14.01
C SER A 130 5.42 -7.58 -13.07
N GLN A 131 5.63 -6.77 -12.04
CA GLN A 131 6.66 -7.02 -11.01
C GLN A 131 6.06 -7.50 -9.68
N SER A 132 4.74 -7.62 -9.62
CA SER A 132 4.03 -8.00 -8.40
C SER A 132 4.21 -9.47 -8.09
N GLY A 133 4.27 -9.77 -6.80
CA GLY A 133 4.52 -11.13 -6.31
C GLY A 133 3.24 -11.96 -6.26
N LYS A 134 3.42 -13.26 -6.07
CA LYS A 134 2.33 -14.26 -5.94
C LYS A 134 1.29 -13.89 -4.87
N SER A 135 1.72 -13.19 -3.83
CA SER A 135 0.92 -12.84 -2.65
C SER A 135 0.08 -11.57 -2.82
N GLY A 136 0.49 -10.63 -3.68
CA GLY A 136 -0.17 -9.32 -3.78
C GLY A 136 -1.61 -9.42 -4.30
N SER A 137 -1.82 -10.14 -5.40
CA SER A 137 -3.16 -10.35 -5.98
C SER A 137 -4.07 -11.19 -5.08
N ALA A 138 -3.54 -12.25 -4.47
CA ALA A 138 -4.28 -13.09 -3.54
C ALA A 138 -4.73 -12.33 -2.29
N TRP A 139 -3.86 -11.47 -1.74
CA TRP A 139 -4.18 -10.65 -0.59
C TRP A 139 -5.31 -9.65 -0.91
N LEU A 140 -5.29 -9.01 -2.09
CA LEU A 140 -6.38 -8.11 -2.52
C LEU A 140 -7.72 -8.84 -2.66
N ILE A 141 -7.72 -10.08 -3.14
CA ILE A 141 -8.93 -10.92 -3.22
C ILE A 141 -9.44 -11.30 -1.82
N GLU A 142 -8.54 -11.63 -0.88
CA GLU A 142 -8.91 -11.92 0.51
C GLU A 142 -9.52 -10.70 1.19
N GLN A 143 -8.90 -9.52 1.08
CA GLN A 143 -9.38 -8.30 1.74
C GLN A 143 -10.71 -7.80 1.16
N ASN A 144 -10.86 -7.76 -0.17
CA ASN A 144 -12.03 -7.17 -0.81
C ASN A 144 -13.23 -8.13 -0.93
N HIS A 145 -12.98 -9.45 -0.91
CA HIS A 145 -14.01 -10.45 -1.18
C HIS A 145 -14.06 -11.61 -0.17
N GLY A 146 -13.20 -11.59 0.86
CA GLY A 146 -13.18 -12.62 1.92
C GLY A 146 -12.69 -13.99 1.45
N LEU A 147 -12.11 -14.10 0.26
CA LEU A 147 -11.71 -15.37 -0.34
C LEU A 147 -10.25 -15.71 -0.03
N LYS A 148 -10.05 -16.61 0.93
CA LYS A 148 -8.72 -17.16 1.23
C LYS A 148 -8.34 -18.21 0.18
N LEU A 149 -7.53 -17.81 -0.79
CA LEU A 149 -7.11 -18.70 -1.87
C LEU A 149 -6.11 -19.76 -1.36
N PRO A 150 -6.28 -21.06 -1.67
CA PRO A 150 -5.26 -22.08 -1.40
C PRO A 150 -3.95 -21.78 -2.13
N ARG A 151 -2.81 -22.25 -1.59
CA ARG A 151 -1.47 -21.94 -2.13
C ARG A 151 -1.31 -22.26 -3.63
N ALA A 152 -1.87 -23.37 -4.09
CA ALA A 152 -1.83 -23.74 -5.51
C ALA A 152 -2.62 -22.74 -6.37
N LEU A 153 -3.80 -22.31 -5.92
CA LEU A 153 -4.63 -21.33 -6.62
C LEU A 153 -4.01 -19.94 -6.62
N GLN A 154 -3.32 -19.54 -5.55
CA GLN A 154 -2.55 -18.28 -5.52
C GLN A 154 -1.46 -18.27 -6.61
N GLN A 155 -0.73 -19.37 -6.75
CA GLN A 155 0.32 -19.51 -7.76
C GLN A 155 -0.25 -19.45 -9.18
N ASP A 156 -1.32 -20.20 -9.44
CA ASP A 156 -1.99 -20.22 -10.74
C ASP A 156 -2.55 -18.83 -11.10
N PHE A 157 -3.29 -18.21 -10.18
CA PHE A 157 -3.86 -16.89 -10.42
C PHE A 157 -2.80 -15.82 -10.65
N SER A 158 -1.67 -15.87 -9.93
CA SER A 158 -0.57 -14.94 -10.14
C SER A 158 0.02 -14.99 -11.55
N GLN A 159 0.03 -16.16 -12.20
CA GLN A 159 0.49 -16.29 -13.58
C GLN A 159 -0.47 -15.63 -14.57
N HIS A 160 -1.79 -15.76 -14.35
CA HIS A 160 -2.78 -15.07 -15.17
C HIS A 160 -2.72 -13.56 -15.00
N VAL A 161 -2.54 -13.09 -13.77
CA VAL A 161 -2.34 -11.67 -13.46
C VAL A 161 -1.11 -11.13 -14.20
N GLN A 162 0.02 -11.84 -14.11
CA GLN A 162 1.27 -11.50 -14.80
C GLN A 162 1.03 -11.36 -16.31
N GLN A 163 0.46 -12.38 -16.95
CA GLN A 163 0.16 -12.39 -18.39
C GLN A 163 -0.73 -11.22 -18.82
N GLU A 164 -1.78 -10.92 -18.07
CA GLU A 164 -2.67 -9.79 -18.37
C GLU A 164 -1.93 -8.44 -18.25
N THR A 165 -1.12 -8.28 -17.20
CA THR A 165 -0.35 -7.04 -17.00
C THR A 165 0.77 -6.85 -18.02
N ASP A 166 1.40 -7.93 -18.48
CA ASP A 166 2.45 -7.89 -19.52
C ASP A 166 1.86 -7.50 -20.88
N ASN A 167 0.68 -8.02 -21.23
CA ASN A 167 0.00 -7.71 -22.49
C ASN A 167 -0.49 -6.25 -22.58
N HIS A 168 -0.94 -5.69 -21.45
CA HIS A 168 -1.55 -4.35 -21.41
C HIS A 168 -0.58 -3.25 -20.97
N GLY A 169 0.59 -3.60 -20.43
CA GLY A 169 1.64 -2.66 -20.00
C GLY A 169 1.21 -1.71 -18.88
N LYS A 170 0.13 -2.01 -18.17
CA LYS A 170 -0.49 -1.13 -17.16
C LYS A 170 -0.71 -1.87 -15.85
N GLU A 171 -0.70 -1.09 -14.76
CA GLU A 171 -1.19 -1.54 -13.47
C GLU A 171 -2.64 -2.02 -13.59
N MET A 172 -2.95 -3.12 -12.93
CA MET A 172 -4.30 -3.65 -12.93
C MET A 172 -5.10 -3.05 -11.77
N THR A 173 -6.26 -2.50 -12.10
CA THR A 173 -7.20 -2.00 -11.08
C THR A 173 -7.79 -3.17 -10.29
N GLN A 174 -8.31 -2.88 -9.09
CA GLN A 174 -8.96 -3.91 -8.26
C GLN A 174 -10.16 -4.55 -8.97
N ASN A 175 -10.95 -3.74 -9.69
CA ASN A 175 -12.07 -4.24 -10.48
C ASN A 175 -11.57 -5.17 -11.59
N ALA A 176 -10.54 -4.78 -12.34
CA ALA A 176 -9.97 -5.64 -13.37
C ALA A 176 -9.41 -6.96 -12.78
N LEU A 177 -8.74 -6.90 -11.63
CA LEU A 177 -8.25 -8.08 -10.91
C LEU A 177 -9.41 -9.02 -10.54
N TRP A 178 -10.51 -8.47 -10.02
CA TRP A 178 -11.69 -9.25 -9.66
C TRP A 178 -12.40 -9.85 -10.88
N GLN A 179 -12.55 -9.09 -11.96
CA GLN A 179 -13.13 -9.59 -13.21
C GLN A 179 -12.28 -10.73 -13.78
N LEU A 180 -10.95 -10.60 -13.75
CA LEU A 180 -10.04 -11.66 -14.16
C LEU A 180 -10.23 -12.92 -13.30
N PHE A 181 -10.29 -12.77 -11.98
CA PHE A 181 -10.54 -13.89 -11.06
C PHE A 181 -11.88 -14.59 -11.38
N ARG A 182 -12.95 -13.81 -11.56
CA ARG A 182 -14.29 -14.33 -11.88
C ARG A 182 -14.35 -14.99 -13.25
N ALA A 183 -13.64 -14.45 -14.24
CA ALA A 183 -13.58 -15.05 -15.57
C ALA A 183 -12.87 -16.41 -15.56
N ARG A 184 -11.84 -16.58 -14.71
CA ARG A 184 -11.04 -17.80 -14.63
C ARG A 184 -11.61 -18.86 -13.70
N TYR A 185 -12.17 -18.46 -12.57
CA TYR A 185 -12.58 -19.38 -11.50
C TYR A 185 -14.02 -19.17 -11.02
N GLY A 186 -14.74 -18.19 -11.56
CA GLY A 186 -16.11 -17.92 -11.17
C GLY A 186 -17.06 -19.02 -11.62
N LEU A 187 -18.08 -19.29 -10.79
CA LEU A 187 -19.16 -20.19 -11.18
C LEU A 187 -19.94 -19.60 -12.35
N VAL A 188 -20.16 -20.42 -13.38
CA VAL A 188 -21.03 -20.10 -14.51
C VAL A 188 -22.37 -20.81 -14.34
N ALA A 189 -23.47 -20.18 -14.74
CA ALA A 189 -24.82 -20.71 -14.53
C ALA A 189 -25.07 -22.02 -15.29
N SER A 190 -24.47 -22.16 -16.48
CA SER A 190 -24.59 -23.35 -17.33
C SER A 190 -23.20 -23.81 -17.79
N PRO A 191 -22.46 -24.56 -16.94
CA PRO A 191 -21.13 -25.03 -17.33
C PRO A 191 -21.24 -26.14 -18.39
N PRO A 192 -20.34 -26.19 -19.38
CA PRO A 192 -20.31 -27.27 -20.38
C PRO A 192 -19.99 -28.64 -19.78
N LEU A 193 -19.36 -28.66 -18.59
CA LEU A 193 -19.07 -29.85 -17.81
C LEU A 193 -19.56 -29.65 -16.38
N ALA A 194 -20.35 -30.60 -15.87
CA ALA A 194 -20.83 -30.59 -14.49
C ALA A 194 -20.09 -31.66 -13.68
N LEU A 195 -19.47 -31.25 -12.58
CA LEU A 195 -18.87 -32.16 -11.61
C LEU A 195 -20.01 -32.89 -10.86
N GLN A 196 -20.24 -34.16 -11.17
CA GLN A 196 -21.31 -34.94 -10.52
C GLN A 196 -20.97 -35.32 -9.08
N ALA A 197 -19.72 -35.70 -8.83
CA ALA A 197 -19.23 -36.02 -7.51
C ALA A 197 -17.71 -35.77 -7.45
N TYR A 198 -17.23 -35.35 -6.29
CA TYR A 198 -15.81 -35.38 -5.97
C TYR A 198 -15.61 -35.89 -4.55
N ARG A 199 -14.45 -36.48 -4.32
CA ARG A 199 -13.96 -36.81 -2.98
C ARG A 199 -12.58 -36.20 -2.83
N SER A 200 -12.42 -35.33 -1.84
CA SER A 200 -11.12 -34.83 -1.43
C SER A 200 -10.78 -35.45 -0.09
N ASP A 201 -9.75 -36.31 -0.06
CA ASP A 201 -9.19 -36.78 1.20
C ASP A 201 -8.08 -35.79 1.60
N GLY A 202 -8.30 -35.04 2.68
CA GLY A 202 -7.29 -34.15 3.23
C GLY A 202 -6.19 -34.98 3.88
N GLN A 203 -4.96 -34.93 3.38
CA GLN A 203 -3.83 -35.42 4.16
C GLN A 203 -3.64 -34.49 5.34
N GLN A 204 -4.07 -34.93 6.54
CA GLN A 204 -3.47 -34.46 7.77
C GLN A 204 -2.01 -34.91 7.76
N ASP A 205 -1.12 -34.05 7.27
CA ASP A 205 0.12 -33.74 7.98
C ASP A 205 1.02 -32.80 7.18
N GLY A 206 1.25 -31.62 7.75
CA GLY A 206 2.39 -30.78 7.45
C GLY A 206 3.71 -31.35 7.98
N GLN A 207 3.98 -32.65 7.81
CA GLN A 207 5.30 -33.20 8.12
C GLN A 207 6.20 -33.13 6.89
N ARG A 208 7.21 -32.27 6.98
CA ARG A 208 8.39 -32.27 6.12
C ARG A 208 8.93 -33.70 6.04
N ARG A 209 9.02 -34.27 4.83
CA ARG A 209 9.84 -35.47 4.63
C ARG A 209 11.32 -35.11 4.85
N PRO A 210 12.04 -35.81 5.75
CA PRO A 210 13.49 -35.66 5.84
C PRO A 210 14.18 -36.51 4.77
N ALA A 211 15.30 -35.96 4.28
CA ALA A 211 16.33 -36.51 3.38
C ALA A 211 15.89 -36.98 1.99
#